data_AF-A0A7W5Y5E7-F1
#
_entry.id   AF-A0A7W5Y5E7-F1
#
_cell.length_a   1.000
_cell.length_b   1.000
_cell.length_c   1.000
_cell.angle_alpha   90.00
_cell.angle_beta   90.00
_cell.angle_gamma   90.00
#
_symmetry.space_group_name_H-M   'P 1'
#
loop_
_entity.id
_entity.type
_entity.pdbx_description
1 polymer ?
#
loop_
_entity_poly.entity_id
_entity_poly.type
_entity_poly.pdbx_seq_one_letter_code
_entity_poly.pdbx_strand_id
1 'polypeptide(L)'
;MPTGKIRTTTPDGRLVFHIFAALAEFIRELIAAGTHEGLAAAKARGRTGGRPTVVNAELLKAARDLLPDPGRSVTSIAKLLGVSVGTLYNHIPNLQELRSGQQSSLKWRAWPRQRALLWGW
;
A
#
# COMPACT_ATOMS: atom_id res chain seq x y z
N MET A 1 -46.09 17.97 -32.84
CA MET A 1 -45.04 18.77 -32.18
C MET A 1 -43.67 18.34 -32.72
N PRO A 2 -42.82 19.25 -33.23
CA PRO A 2 -41.47 18.87 -33.61
C PRO A 2 -40.67 18.60 -32.33
N THR A 3 -40.07 17.42 -32.25
CA THR A 3 -39.24 17.00 -31.12
C THR A 3 -37.91 17.75 -31.19
N GLY A 4 -37.54 18.44 -30.10
CA GLY A 4 -36.33 19.25 -30.00
C GLY A 4 -35.03 18.44 -30.06
N LYS A 5 -34.67 17.97 -31.26
CA LYS A 5 -33.39 17.30 -31.52
C LYS A 5 -32.41 18.31 -32.13
N ILE A 6 -31.34 18.60 -31.39
CA ILE A 6 -30.20 19.37 -31.92
C ILE A 6 -29.47 18.45 -32.91
N ARG A 7 -29.40 18.84 -34.19
CA ARG A 7 -28.70 18.08 -35.23
C ARG A 7 -27.25 18.56 -35.30
N THR A 8 -26.31 17.80 -34.75
CA THR A 8 -24.87 18.16 -34.70
C THR A 8 -24.12 17.96 -36.02
N THR A 9 -24.80 17.50 -37.07
CA THR A 9 -24.19 17.25 -38.39
C THR A 9 -24.24 18.46 -39.32
N THR A 10 -25.09 19.46 -39.02
CA THR A 10 -25.17 20.71 -39.79
C THR A 10 -24.08 21.70 -39.32
N PRO A 11 -23.66 22.68 -40.16
CA PRO A 11 -22.64 23.65 -39.78
C PRO A 11 -22.97 24.43 -38.49
N ASP A 12 -24.23 24.86 -38.34
CA ASP A 12 -24.78 25.54 -37.16
C ASP A 12 -24.79 24.62 -35.92
N GLY A 13 -25.25 23.37 -36.06
CA GLY A 13 -25.27 22.42 -34.95
C GLY A 13 -23.87 22.01 -34.49
N ARG A 14 -22.90 21.97 -35.41
CA ARG A 14 -21.50 21.69 -35.10
C ARG A 14 -20.84 22.83 -34.31
N LEU A 15 -21.13 24.08 -34.67
CA LEU A 15 -20.67 25.26 -33.92
C LEU A 15 -21.19 25.22 -32.48
N VAL A 16 -22.51 25.04 -32.31
CA VAL A 16 -23.13 24.96 -30.98
C VAL A 16 -22.56 23.80 -30.17
N PHE A 17 -22.35 22.64 -30.80
CA PHE A 17 -21.70 21.49 -30.16
C PHE A 17 -20.29 21.81 -29.66
N HIS A 18 -19.45 22.48 -30.47
CA HIS A 18 -18.09 22.84 -30.06
C HIS A 18 -18.06 23.85 -28.92
N ILE A 19 -18.98 24.81 -28.88
CA ILE A 19 -19.11 25.75 -27.76
C ILE A 19 -19.44 24.99 -26.47
N PHE A 20 -20.40 24.07 -26.52
CA PHE A 20 -20.74 23.24 -25.36
C PHE A 20 -19.61 22.31 -24.94
N ALA A 21 -18.85 21.76 -25.90
CA ALA A 21 -17.67 20.95 -25.59
C ALA A 21 -16.62 21.77 -24.84
N ALA A 22 -16.28 22.96 -25.35
CA ALA A 22 -15.33 23.87 -24.69
C ALA A 22 -15.82 24.31 -23.30
N LEU A 23 -17.11 24.60 -23.15
CA LEU A 23 -17.71 24.93 -21.87
C LEU A 23 -17.65 23.75 -20.89
N ALA A 24 -17.93 22.53 -21.35
CA ALA A 24 -17.85 21.33 -20.53
C ALA A 24 -16.42 21.06 -20.05
N GLU A 25 -15.42 21.28 -20.91
CA GLU A 25 -14.00 21.19 -20.55
C GLU A 25 -13.65 22.23 -19.47
N PHE A 26 -14.06 23.48 -19.65
CA PHE A 26 -13.85 24.55 -18.67
C PHE A 26 -14.47 24.23 -17.31
N ILE A 27 -15.73 23.76 -17.29
CA ILE A 27 -16.40 23.40 -16.03
C ILE A 27 -15.70 22.22 -15.35
N ARG A 28 -15.23 21.21 -16.11
CA ARG A 28 -14.46 20.09 -15.56
C ARG A 28 -13.18 20.58 -14.87
N GLU A 29 -12.49 21.54 -15.48
CA GLU A 29 -11.28 22.13 -14.90
C GLU A 29 -11.58 22.93 -13.63
N LEU A 30 -12.66 23.70 -13.59
CA LEU A 30 -13.10 24.40 -12.37
C LEU A 30 -13.43 23.43 -11.23
N ILE A 31 -14.14 22.34 -11.51
CA ILE A 31 -14.46 21.32 -10.51
C ILE A 31 -13.17 20.65 -9.98
N ALA A 32 -12.23 20.35 -10.87
CA ALA A 32 -10.94 19.76 -10.49
C ALA A 32 -10.13 20.73 -9.60
N ALA A 33 -10.06 22.01 -9.97
CA ALA A 33 -9.40 23.05 -9.18
C ALA A 33 -10.01 23.15 -7.77
N GLY A 34 -11.34 23.28 -7.67
CA GLY A 34 -12.02 23.33 -6.37
C GLY A 34 -11.84 22.06 -5.53
N THR A 35 -11.74 20.90 -6.17
CA THR A 35 -11.43 19.64 -5.48
C THR A 35 -10.03 19.68 -4.87
N HIS A 36 -9.02 20.16 -5.62
CA HIS A 36 -7.66 20.29 -5.13
C HIS A 36 -7.56 21.31 -3.98
N GLU A 37 -8.26 22.44 -4.08
CA GLU A 37 -8.34 23.43 -3.01
C GLU A 37 -8.97 22.83 -1.74
N GLY A 38 -10.07 22.09 -1.89
CA GLY A 38 -10.72 21.39 -0.78
C GLY A 38 -9.81 20.35 -0.12
N LEU A 39 -9.08 19.56 -0.92
CA LEU A 39 -8.09 18.60 -0.43
C LEU A 39 -6.93 19.28 0.30
N ALA A 40 -6.42 20.39 -0.23
CA ALA A 40 -5.37 21.17 0.41
C ALA A 40 -5.83 21.73 1.77
N ALA A 41 -7.06 22.29 1.82
CA ALA A 41 -7.65 22.78 3.06
C ALA A 41 -7.88 21.65 4.08
N ALA A 42 -8.34 20.48 3.64
CA ALA A 42 -8.50 19.31 4.51
C ALA A 42 -7.14 18.84 5.07
N LYS A 43 -6.10 18.81 4.24
CA LYS A 43 -4.74 18.46 4.65
C LYS A 43 -4.17 19.47 5.66
N ALA A 44 -4.40 20.77 5.46
CA ALA A 44 -4.02 21.82 6.41
C ALA A 44 -4.71 21.66 7.78
N ARG A 45 -5.93 21.11 7.80
CA ARG A 45 -6.66 20.73 9.04
C ARG A 45 -6.23 19.37 9.62
N GLY A 46 -5.19 18.74 9.08
CA GLY A 46 -4.65 17.47 9.55
C GLY A 46 -5.34 16.21 8.99
N ARG A 47 -6.26 16.34 8.02
CA ARG A 47 -6.86 15.17 7.36
C ARG A 47 -5.97 14.73 6.20
N THR A 48 -5.33 13.58 6.34
CA THR A 48 -4.42 13.02 5.32
C THR A 48 -5.15 12.41 4.11
N GLY A 49 -6.39 11.95 4.29
CA GLY A 49 -7.15 11.23 3.27
C GLY A 49 -6.63 9.80 3.03
N GLY A 50 -7.06 9.17 1.94
CA GLY A 50 -6.62 7.82 1.54
C GLY A 50 -7.28 6.66 2.29
N ARG A 51 -6.86 5.44 1.96
CA ARG A 51 -7.32 4.21 2.63
C ARG A 51 -6.76 4.16 4.06
N PRO A 52 -7.58 3.95 5.10
CA PRO A 52 -7.08 3.77 6.47
C PRO A 52 -6.05 2.64 6.54
N THR A 53 -4.97 2.86 7.31
CA THR A 53 -4.00 1.80 7.59
C THR A 53 -4.62 0.75 8.51
N VAL A 54 -4.41 -0.52 8.18
CA VAL A 54 -4.79 -1.65 9.04
C VAL A 54 -3.70 -1.96 10.09
N VAL A 55 -2.55 -1.29 9.99
CA VAL A 55 -1.37 -1.54 10.82
C VAL A 55 -1.23 -0.43 11.84
N ASN A 56 -1.11 -0.82 13.11
CA ASN A 56 -0.74 0.07 14.21
C ASN A 56 0.64 -0.32 14.78
N ALA A 57 1.23 0.56 15.60
CA ALA A 57 2.56 0.34 16.16
C ALA A 57 2.63 -0.91 17.07
N GLU A 58 1.56 -1.19 17.80
CA GLU A 58 1.45 -2.34 18.70
C GLU A 58 1.45 -3.67 17.94
N LEU A 59 0.74 -3.74 16.81
CA LEU A 59 0.71 -4.89 15.92
C LEU A 59 2.09 -5.16 15.34
N LEU A 60 2.81 -4.12 14.91
CA LEU A 60 4.17 -4.28 14.40
C LEU A 60 5.15 -4.72 15.49
N LYS A 61 4.96 -4.25 16.73
CA LYS A 61 5.75 -4.72 17.87
C LYS A 61 5.48 -6.20 18.14
N ALA A 62 4.20 -6.59 18.27
CA ALA A 62 3.81 -7.98 18.49
C ALA A 62 4.30 -8.90 17.36
N ALA A 63 4.25 -8.44 16.10
CA ALA A 63 4.82 -9.17 14.96
C ALA A 63 6.33 -9.38 15.12
N ARG A 64 7.09 -8.33 15.48
CA ARG A 64 8.55 -8.44 15.70
C ARG A 64 8.90 -9.38 16.84
N ASP A 65 8.09 -9.42 17.89
CA ASP A 65 8.30 -10.31 19.04
C ASP A 65 8.00 -11.79 18.70
N LEU A 66 7.03 -12.05 17.83
CA LEU A 66 6.63 -13.40 17.43
C LEU A 66 7.43 -14.00 16.27
N LEU A 67 8.00 -13.17 15.40
CA LEU A 67 8.72 -13.62 14.19
C LEU A 67 9.93 -14.52 14.44
N PRO A 68 10.73 -14.35 15.52
CA PRO A 68 11.87 -15.20 15.85
C PRO A 68 11.49 -16.65 16.21
N ASP A 69 10.26 -16.90 16.68
CA ASP A 69 9.80 -18.23 17.08
C ASP A 69 9.81 -19.22 15.88
N PRO A 70 10.70 -20.24 15.88
CA PRO A 70 10.80 -21.19 14.78
C PRO A 70 9.60 -22.14 14.70
N GLY A 71 8.81 -22.26 15.78
CA GLY A 71 7.62 -23.10 15.84
C GLY A 71 6.41 -22.51 15.12
N ARG A 72 6.46 -21.22 14.74
CA ARG A 72 5.36 -20.53 14.06
C ARG A 72 5.71 -20.26 12.61
N SER A 73 4.75 -20.33 11.70
CA SER A 73 4.95 -19.85 10.32
C SER A 73 4.58 -18.37 10.22
N VAL A 74 5.16 -17.64 9.27
CA VAL A 74 4.79 -16.23 9.00
C VAL A 74 3.28 -16.13 8.71
N THR A 75 2.73 -17.10 8.00
CA THR A 75 1.29 -17.21 7.72
C THR A 75 0.45 -17.37 8.99
N SER A 76 0.91 -18.20 9.94
CA SER A 76 0.24 -18.38 11.22
C SER A 76 0.28 -17.09 12.07
N ILE A 77 1.43 -16.40 12.10
CA ILE A 77 1.58 -15.12 12.80
C ILE A 77 0.68 -14.05 12.18
N ALA A 78 0.65 -13.93 10.86
CA ALA A 78 -0.22 -13.00 10.15
C ALA A 78 -1.71 -13.25 10.46
N LYS A 79 -2.13 -14.52 10.44
CA LYS A 79 -3.51 -14.93 10.80
C LYS A 79 -3.84 -14.58 12.25
N LEU A 80 -2.92 -14.83 13.19
CA LEU A 80 -3.10 -14.50 14.60
C LEU A 80 -3.27 -12.99 14.82
N LEU A 81 -2.49 -12.19 14.09
CA LEU A 81 -2.52 -10.73 14.15
C LEU A 81 -3.62 -10.10 13.28
N GLY A 82 -4.43 -10.89 12.57
CA GLY A 82 -5.53 -10.40 11.74
C GLY A 82 -5.10 -9.62 10.50
N VAL A 83 -3.87 -9.79 10.01
CA VAL A 83 -3.32 -9.09 8.84
C VAL A 83 -2.91 -10.07 7.73
N SER A 84 -2.80 -9.55 6.51
CA SER A 84 -2.27 -10.35 5.40
C SER A 84 -0.76 -10.59 5.58
N VAL A 85 -0.24 -11.69 5.01
CA VAL A 85 1.20 -11.96 5.00
C VAL A 85 1.97 -10.83 4.29
N GLY A 86 1.39 -10.29 3.20
CA GLY A 86 1.96 -9.15 2.48
C GLY A 86 2.05 -7.89 3.35
N THR A 87 1.10 -7.69 4.27
CA THR A 87 1.14 -6.58 5.23
C THR A 87 2.40 -6.67 6.11
N LEU A 88 2.76 -7.86 6.58
CA LEU A 88 3.98 -8.07 7.37
C LEU A 88 5.24 -7.82 6.55
N TYR A 89 5.33 -8.36 5.33
CA TYR A 89 6.49 -8.11 4.46
C TYR A 89 6.66 -6.62 4.10
N ASN A 90 5.55 -5.91 3.85
CA ASN A 90 5.59 -4.49 3.50
C ASN A 90 6.00 -3.60 4.67
N HIS A 91 5.68 -3.97 5.92
CA HIS A 91 5.92 -3.12 7.10
C HIS A 91 7.09 -3.60 7.97
N ILE A 92 7.66 -4.77 7.69
CA ILE A 92 8.82 -5.35 8.38
C ILE A 92 9.85 -5.77 7.32
N PRO A 93 10.67 -4.84 6.80
CA PRO A 93 11.60 -5.14 5.70
C PRO A 93 12.68 -6.16 6.09
N ASN A 94 13.07 -6.21 7.36
CA ASN A 94 14.04 -7.16 7.92
C ASN A 94 13.38 -8.45 8.44
N LEU A 95 12.17 -8.80 8.00
CA LEU A 95 11.45 -9.99 8.46
C LEU A 95 12.27 -11.27 8.25
N GLN A 96 12.99 -11.38 7.14
CA GLN A 96 13.84 -12.55 6.85
C GLN A 96 15.03 -12.67 7.82
N GLU A 97 15.60 -11.56 8.26
CA GLU A 97 16.70 -11.55 9.25
C GLU A 97 16.18 -11.96 10.63
N LEU A 98 15.00 -11.49 11.03
CA LEU A 98 14.35 -11.89 12.27
C LEU A 98 14.07 -13.40 12.31
N ARG A 99 13.85 -14.02 11.14
CA ARG A 99 13.72 -15.48 11.00
C ARG A 99 15.06 -16.21 11.03
N SER A 100 16.08 -15.68 10.38
CA SER A 100 17.38 -16.34 10.24
C SER A 100 18.27 -16.20 11.47
N GLY A 101 18.06 -15.16 12.29
CA GLY A 101 18.84 -14.84 13.50
C GLY A 101 18.85 -15.97 14.55
N GLN A 102 17.77 -16.75 14.68
CA GLN A 102 17.75 -17.94 15.54
C GLN A 102 18.31 -19.20 14.85
N GLN A 103 18.18 -19.32 13.53
CA GLN A 103 18.69 -20.47 12.77
C GLN A 103 20.22 -20.52 12.81
N SER A 104 20.88 -19.35 12.75
CA SER A 104 22.34 -19.25 12.84
C SER A 104 22.87 -19.64 14.23
N SER A 105 22.14 -19.28 15.30
CA SER A 105 22.55 -19.62 16.67
C SER A 105 22.40 -21.12 17.01
N LEU A 106 21.42 -21.78 16.41
CA LEU A 106 21.23 -23.22 16.55
C LEU A 106 22.21 -24.03 15.69
N LYS A 107 22.57 -23.52 14.51
CA LYS A 107 23.50 -24.18 13.58
C LYS A 107 24.92 -24.29 14.15
N TRP A 108 25.41 -23.30 14.90
CA TRP A 108 26.74 -23.39 15.54
C TRP A 108 26.76 -24.39 16.71
N ARG A 109 25.65 -24.52 17.46
CA ARG A 109 25.53 -25.47 18.58
C ARG A 109 25.39 -26.92 18.14
N ALA A 110 24.84 -27.14 16.95
CA ALA A 110 24.59 -28.47 16.39
C ALA A 110 25.76 -29.02 15.55
N TRP A 111 26.90 -28.34 15.47
CA TRP A 111 28.06 -28.84 14.73
C TRP A 111 28.75 -29.99 15.50
N PRO A 112 28.85 -31.19 14.91
CA PRO A 112 29.52 -32.32 15.57
C PRO A 112 31.02 -32.03 15.71
N ARG A 113 31.61 -32.47 16.83
CA ARG A 113 32.99 -32.21 17.28
C ARG A 113 34.11 -32.84 16.41
N GLN A 114 33.93 -32.95 15.09
CA GLN A 114 34.86 -33.65 14.21
C GLN A 114 35.67 -32.74 13.27
N ARG A 115 35.68 -31.41 13.48
CA ARG A 115 36.50 -30.49 12.66
C ARG A 115 37.44 -29.58 13.46
N ALA A 116 38.02 -30.09 14.54
CA ALA A 116 39.24 -29.49 15.11
C ALA A 116 40.51 -29.87 14.31
N LEU A 117 40.40 -30.75 13.30
CA LEU A 117 41.55 -31.28 12.54
C LEU A 117 41.69 -30.71 11.11
N LEU A 118 40.82 -29.79 10.68
CA LEU A 118 40.88 -29.19 9.33
C LEU A 118 41.31 -27.72 9.31
N TRP A 119 41.65 -27.15 10.47
CA TRP A 119 42.36 -25.89 10.62
C TRP A 119 43.36 -26.04 11.77
N GLY A 120 44.31 -26.95 11.58
CA GLY A 120 45.59 -26.84 12.27
C GLY A 120 46.48 -25.99 11.37
N TRP A 121 47.28 -25.10 11.96
CA TRP A 121 48.10 -24.09 11.27
C TRP A 121 47.34 -22.85 10.81
#